data_AF-A0A4P8S982-F1
#
_entry.id   AF-A0A4P8S982-F1
#
_cell.length_a   1.000
_cell.length_b   1.000
_cell.length_c   1.000
_cell.angle_alpha   90.00
_cell.angle_beta   90.00
_cell.angle_gamma   90.00
#
_symmetry.space_group_name_H-M   'P 1'
#
loop_
_entity.id
_entity.type
_entity.pdbx_description
1 polymer ?
#
loop_
_entity_poly.entity_id
_entity_poly.type
_entity_poly.pdbx_seq_one_letter_code
_entity_poly.pdbx_strand_id
1 'polypeptide(L)'
;MRLIFNVSVLLSGLLTIWAIWTVQRYTNNFNPDGDNLMWSNGNPGLFFIVFPMPILAYFLFSMIFVFEAIHHKLKVSRKHSIIGYTLLFIILVSYSSYRIIDFNITAQPYFEYEIGYLNPYSNDLFFNVWTLLAALCISAILSLYLEGREKTKSNRNV
;
A
#
# COMPACT_ATOMS: atom_id res chain seq x y z
N MET A 1 21.09 16.61 -8.57
CA MET A 1 20.00 15.64 -8.85
C MET A 1 19.73 14.68 -7.68
N ARG A 2 20.73 13.99 -7.10
CA ARG A 2 20.52 13.04 -5.98
C ARG A 2 19.83 13.64 -4.74
N LEU A 3 20.20 14.85 -4.33
CA LEU A 3 19.58 15.51 -3.17
C LEU A 3 18.10 15.84 -3.43
N ILE A 4 17.78 16.38 -4.61
CA ILE A 4 16.39 16.70 -5.01
C ILE A 4 15.54 15.43 -5.06
N PHE A 5 16.08 14.34 -5.62
CA PHE A 5 15.40 13.05 -5.62
C PHE A 5 15.12 12.57 -4.19
N ASN A 6 16.13 12.53 -3.32
CA ASN A 6 15.96 12.08 -1.94
C ASN A 6 14.93 12.92 -1.17
N VAL A 7 14.96 14.24 -1.33
CA VAL A 7 13.97 15.14 -0.74
C VAL A 7 12.57 14.86 -1.29
N SER A 8 12.42 14.63 -2.59
CA SER A 8 11.14 14.28 -3.22
C SER A 8 10.58 12.94 -2.71
N VAL A 9 11.44 11.93 -2.52
CA VAL A 9 11.03 10.64 -1.94
C VAL A 9 10.59 10.81 -0.48
N LEU A 10 11.34 11.58 0.30
CA LEU A 10 11.00 11.85 1.70
C LEU A 10 9.64 12.58 1.80
N LEU A 11 9.44 13.64 1.01
CA LEU A 11 8.19 14.40 1.00
C LEU A 11 7.01 13.55 0.54
N SER A 12 7.16 12.75 -0.52
CA SER A 12 6.09 11.87 -1.00
C SER A 12 5.77 10.75 0.00
N GLY A 13 6.77 10.24 0.73
CA GLY A 13 6.56 9.31 1.84
C GLY A 13 5.80 9.93 3.02
N LEU A 14 6.17 11.15 3.43
CA LEU A 14 5.46 11.89 4.49
C LEU A 14 4.00 12.19 4.09
N LEU A 15 3.78 12.64 2.85
CA LEU A 15 2.44 12.88 2.33
C LEU A 15 1.62 11.59 2.25
N THR A 16 2.24 10.48 1.87
CA THR A 16 1.59 9.15 1.88
C THR A 16 1.12 8.77 3.27
N ILE A 17 1.98 8.88 4.29
CA ILE A 17 1.64 8.57 5.68
C ILE A 17 0.54 9.50 6.19
N TRP A 18 0.68 10.81 5.96
CA TRP A 18 -0.31 11.80 6.39
C TRP A 18 -1.67 11.55 5.74
N ALA A 19 -1.68 11.19 4.47
CA ALA A 19 -2.91 10.90 3.78
C ALA A 19 -3.57 9.62 4.36
N ILE A 20 -2.81 8.55 4.62
CA ILE A 20 -3.35 7.31 5.22
C ILE A 20 -3.99 7.62 6.58
N TRP A 21 -3.26 8.38 7.41
CA TRP A 21 -3.76 8.83 8.71
C TRP A 21 -5.05 9.66 8.57
N THR A 22 -5.11 10.54 7.57
CA THR A 22 -6.29 11.36 7.30
C THR A 22 -7.50 10.48 6.95
N VAL A 23 -7.31 9.47 6.09
CA VAL A 23 -8.39 8.54 5.76
C VAL A 23 -8.88 7.80 7.00
N GLN A 24 -7.97 7.25 7.79
CA GLN A 24 -8.33 6.54 9.03
C GLN A 24 -9.11 7.45 10.00
N ARG A 25 -8.76 8.74 10.06
CA ARG A 25 -9.45 9.71 10.90
C ARG A 25 -10.90 9.97 10.46
N TYR A 26 -11.18 9.85 9.16
CA TYR A 26 -12.51 10.05 8.57
C TYR A 26 -13.25 8.75 8.25
N THR A 27 -12.67 7.59 8.59
CA THR A 27 -13.39 6.32 8.58
C THR A 27 -14.41 6.31 9.71
N ASN A 28 -15.65 5.97 9.39
CA ASN A 28 -16.70 5.82 10.39
C ASN A 28 -16.62 4.43 11.01
N ASN A 29 -16.84 4.33 12.32
CA ASN A 29 -17.01 3.02 12.95
C ASN A 29 -18.39 2.47 12.60
N PHE A 30 -18.43 1.24 12.08
CA PHE A 30 -19.69 0.53 11.87
C PHE A 30 -20.36 0.26 13.22
N ASN A 31 -21.65 0.57 13.34
CA ASN A 31 -22.45 0.32 14.54
C ASN A 31 -23.75 -0.42 14.15
N PRO A 32 -23.93 -1.69 14.53
CA PRO A 32 -25.12 -2.47 14.17
C PRO A 32 -26.42 -1.89 14.73
N ASP A 33 -26.35 -1.18 15.86
CA ASP A 33 -27.49 -0.55 16.53
C ASP A 33 -27.74 0.90 16.06
N GLY A 34 -26.92 1.41 15.13
CA GLY A 34 -27.03 2.77 14.60
C GLY A 34 -27.87 2.84 13.33
N ASP A 35 -28.17 4.06 12.88
CA ASP A 35 -29.07 4.26 11.73
C ASP A 35 -28.51 3.75 10.38
N ASN A 36 -27.23 3.28 10.31
CA ASN A 36 -26.57 2.73 9.12
C ASN A 36 -26.78 3.55 7.82
N LEU A 37 -27.09 4.84 7.97
CA LEU A 37 -27.41 5.75 6.88
C LEU A 37 -26.13 6.08 6.13
N MET A 38 -25.92 5.46 4.97
CA MET A 38 -24.86 5.82 4.00
C MET A 38 -25.15 7.16 3.27
N TRP A 39 -25.76 8.14 3.95
CA TRP A 39 -26.30 9.33 3.30
C TRP A 39 -25.21 10.30 2.83
N SER A 40 -25.12 10.39 1.50
CA SER A 40 -25.05 11.62 0.69
C SER A 40 -23.89 12.62 0.85
N ASN A 41 -22.82 12.33 1.58
CA ASN A 41 -21.62 13.22 1.56
C ASN A 41 -20.30 12.55 1.16
N GLY A 42 -20.40 11.46 0.38
CA GLY A 42 -19.27 10.78 -0.24
C GLY A 42 -18.42 10.03 0.79
N ASN A 43 -17.86 8.89 0.39
CA ASN A 43 -16.83 8.24 1.17
C ASN A 43 -15.59 9.17 1.16
N PRO A 44 -15.17 9.79 2.29
CA PRO A 44 -13.98 10.66 2.31
C PRO A 44 -12.71 9.90 1.89
N GLY A 45 -12.68 8.59 2.12
CA GLY A 45 -11.65 7.69 1.61
C GLY A 45 -11.61 7.60 0.08
N LEU A 46 -12.67 7.92 -0.65
CA LEU A 46 -12.62 8.02 -2.12
C LEU A 46 -11.85 9.25 -2.60
N PHE A 47 -11.83 10.36 -1.85
CA PHE A 47 -10.95 11.49 -2.16
C PHE A 47 -9.47 11.08 -2.13
N PHE A 48 -9.14 10.04 -1.35
CA PHE A 48 -7.79 9.47 -1.30
C PHE A 48 -7.37 8.82 -2.62
N ILE A 49 -8.30 8.17 -3.32
CA ILE A 49 -8.05 7.57 -4.63
C ILE A 49 -7.74 8.64 -5.68
N VAL A 50 -8.37 9.81 -5.58
CA VAL A 50 -8.24 10.83 -6.63
C VAL A 50 -6.99 11.70 -6.43
N PHE A 51 -6.65 12.08 -5.19
CA PHE A 51 -5.64 13.11 -4.95
C PHE A 51 -4.31 12.58 -4.37
N PRO A 52 -4.28 11.80 -3.28
CA PRO A 52 -3.09 11.10 -2.79
C PRO A 52 -2.56 9.98 -3.69
N MET A 53 -3.41 9.28 -4.45
CA MET A 53 -2.98 8.08 -5.18
C MET A 53 -1.83 8.33 -6.19
N PRO A 54 -1.78 9.42 -6.97
CA PRO A 54 -0.61 9.75 -7.79
C PRO A 54 0.66 9.94 -6.97
N ILE A 55 0.57 10.55 -5.79
CA ILE A 55 1.70 10.75 -4.87
C ILE A 55 2.17 9.42 -4.30
N LEU A 56 1.23 8.55 -3.89
CA LEU A 56 1.51 7.20 -3.43
C LEU A 56 2.17 6.37 -4.54
N ALA A 57 1.67 6.44 -5.78
CA ALA A 57 2.23 5.73 -6.92
C ALA A 57 3.66 6.21 -7.21
N TYR A 58 3.89 7.52 -7.20
CA TYR A 58 5.23 8.10 -7.32
C TYR A 58 6.16 7.65 -6.18
N PHE A 59 5.67 7.65 -4.95
CA PHE A 59 6.42 7.19 -3.78
C PHE A 59 6.82 5.72 -3.93
N LEU A 60 5.87 4.82 -4.22
CA LEU A 60 6.11 3.39 -4.41
C LEU A 60 7.06 3.12 -5.57
N PHE A 61 6.94 3.86 -6.67
CA PHE A 61 7.89 3.78 -7.79
C PHE A 61 9.30 4.21 -7.35
N SER A 62 9.41 5.34 -6.65
CA SER A 62 10.70 5.86 -6.19
C SER A 62 11.38 4.92 -5.18
N MET A 63 10.58 4.21 -4.37
CA MET A 63 11.07 3.21 -3.43
C MET A 63 11.78 2.04 -4.11
N ILE A 64 11.53 1.76 -5.39
CA ILE A 64 12.28 0.75 -6.15
C ILE A 64 13.78 1.09 -6.16
N PHE A 65 14.14 2.34 -6.46
CA PHE A 65 15.55 2.79 -6.47
C PHE A 65 16.14 2.87 -5.07
N VAL A 66 15.33 3.22 -4.07
CA VAL A 66 15.77 3.23 -2.67
C VAL A 66 16.11 1.81 -2.22
N PHE A 67 15.25 0.83 -2.53
CA PHE A 67 15.50 -0.57 -2.22
C PHE A 67 16.72 -1.11 -2.97
N GLU A 68 16.89 -0.79 -4.25
CA GLU A 68 18.10 -1.13 -5.00
C GLU A 68 19.38 -0.63 -4.30
N ALA A 69 19.39 0.64 -3.89
CA ALA A 69 20.52 1.22 -3.15
C ALA A 69 20.76 0.51 -1.81
N ILE A 70 19.69 0.15 -1.09
CA ILE A 70 19.76 -0.60 0.17
C ILE A 70 20.32 -2.01 -0.05
N HIS A 71 19.81 -2.75 -1.03
CA HIS A 71 20.24 -4.12 -1.34
C HIS A 71 21.71 -4.16 -1.73
N HIS A 72 22.16 -3.19 -2.54
CA HIS A 72 23.56 -3.04 -2.92
C HIS A 72 24.45 -2.73 -1.70
N LYS A 73 24.05 -1.77 -0.85
CA LYS A 73 24.81 -1.38 0.34
C LYS A 73 24.93 -2.51 1.36
N LEU A 74 23.87 -3.27 1.56
CA LEU A 74 23.81 -4.36 2.54
C LEU A 74 24.29 -5.71 1.98
N LYS A 75 24.65 -5.79 0.69
CA LYS A 75 25.11 -7.02 0.02
C LYS A 75 24.16 -8.21 0.24
N VAL A 76 22.85 -7.95 0.22
CA VAL A 76 21.87 -8.97 0.57
C VAL A 76 21.78 -10.03 -0.51
N SER A 77 21.62 -11.29 -0.12
CA SER A 77 21.39 -12.37 -1.06
C SER A 77 20.03 -12.22 -1.75
N ARG A 78 20.05 -12.00 -3.08
CA ARG A 78 18.84 -11.84 -3.91
C ARG A 78 17.78 -12.91 -3.65
N LYS A 79 18.19 -14.19 -3.55
CA LYS A 79 17.25 -15.30 -3.30
C LYS A 79 16.53 -15.15 -1.96
N HIS A 80 17.27 -14.87 -0.89
CA HIS A 80 16.72 -14.72 0.45
C HIS A 80 15.83 -13.48 0.56
N SER A 81 16.22 -12.37 -0.06
CA SER A 81 15.39 -11.15 -0.09
C SER A 81 14.06 -11.37 -0.82
N ILE A 82 14.06 -12.01 -2.00
CA ILE A 82 12.83 -12.30 -2.74
C ILE A 82 11.90 -13.19 -1.91
N ILE A 83 12.43 -14.25 -1.29
CA ILE A 83 11.64 -15.14 -0.42
C ILE A 83 11.06 -14.35 0.75
N GLY A 84 11.87 -13.54 1.43
CA GLY A 84 11.43 -12.74 2.57
C GLY A 84 10.33 -11.75 2.22
N TYR A 85 10.50 -10.95 1.16
CA TYR A 85 9.47 -10.00 0.71
C TYR A 85 8.21 -10.69 0.22
N THR A 86 8.34 -11.83 -0.48
CA THR A 86 7.18 -12.60 -0.97
C THR A 86 6.39 -13.19 0.19
N LEU A 87 7.06 -13.78 1.17
CA LEU A 87 6.42 -14.36 2.35
C LEU A 87 5.70 -13.27 3.15
N LEU A 88 6.37 -12.14 3.39
CA LEU A 88 5.76 -10.99 4.06
C LEU A 88 4.54 -10.45 3.29
N PHE A 89 4.65 -10.31 1.97
CA PHE A 89 3.55 -9.89 1.12
C PHE A 89 2.33 -10.82 1.24
N ILE A 90 2.55 -12.13 1.17
CA ILE A 90 1.47 -13.12 1.30
C ILE A 90 0.79 -13.01 2.67
N ILE A 91 1.57 -12.88 3.76
CA ILE A 91 1.01 -12.71 5.11
C ILE A 91 0.14 -11.46 5.17
N LEU A 92 0.65 -10.31 4.71
CA LEU A 92 -0.06 -9.03 4.79
C LEU A 92 -1.34 -9.01 3.95
N VAL A 93 -1.27 -9.54 2.73
CA VAL A 93 -2.46 -9.65 1.85
C VAL A 93 -3.47 -10.62 2.45
N SER A 94 -3.03 -11.79 2.94
CA SER A 94 -3.94 -12.77 3.54
C SER A 94 -4.65 -12.20 4.77
N TYR A 95 -3.92 -11.49 5.63
CA TYR A 95 -4.47 -10.82 6.79
C TYR A 95 -5.48 -9.73 6.40
N SER A 96 -5.15 -8.91 5.40
CA SER A 96 -6.04 -7.86 4.90
C SER A 96 -7.32 -8.44 4.31
N SER A 97 -7.20 -9.48 3.47
CA SER A 97 -8.34 -10.20 2.89
C SER A 97 -9.24 -10.81 3.95
N TYR A 98 -8.65 -11.44 4.98
CA TYR A 98 -9.40 -11.99 6.11
C TYR A 98 -10.23 -10.91 6.81
N ARG A 99 -9.62 -9.76 7.12
CA ARG A 99 -10.30 -8.62 7.78
C ARG A 99 -11.43 -8.05 6.93
N ILE A 100 -11.24 -7.97 5.62
CA ILE A 100 -12.27 -7.50 4.68
C ILE A 100 -13.46 -8.46 4.62
N ILE A 101 -13.20 -9.77 4.57
CA ILE A 101 -14.25 -10.80 4.55
C ILE A 101 -15.03 -10.79 5.87
N ASP A 102 -14.33 -10.75 7.00
CA ASP A 102 -14.92 -10.70 8.35
C ASP A 102 -15.83 -9.46 8.53
N PHE A 103 -15.35 -8.30 8.09
CA PHE A 103 -16.15 -7.08 8.06
C PHE A 103 -17.39 -7.24 7.19
N ASN A 104 -17.26 -7.80 5.98
CA ASN A 104 -18.40 -7.94 5.06
C ASN A 104 -19.48 -8.87 5.63
N ILE A 105 -19.09 -10.02 6.16
CA ILE A 105 -20.01 -10.97 6.82
C ILE A 105 -20.73 -10.31 8.00
N THR A 106 -20.01 -9.49 8.78
CA THR A 106 -20.56 -8.83 9.96
C THR A 106 -21.51 -7.68 9.60
N ALA A 107 -21.16 -6.89 8.58
CA ALA A 107 -21.87 -5.67 8.24
C ALA A 107 -23.04 -5.91 7.28
N GLN A 108 -22.93 -6.82 6.30
CA GLN A 108 -23.92 -7.06 5.25
C GLN A 108 -25.36 -7.28 5.75
N PRO A 109 -25.63 -7.99 6.86
CA PRO A 109 -27.00 -8.19 7.36
C PRO A 109 -27.73 -6.89 7.73
N TYR A 110 -27.00 -5.79 7.94
CA TYR A 110 -27.53 -4.50 8.35
C TYR A 110 -27.77 -3.54 7.18
N PHE A 111 -27.55 -3.99 5.94
CA PHE A 111 -27.79 -3.20 4.74
C PHE A 111 -28.76 -3.94 3.80
N GLU A 112 -29.71 -3.20 3.23
CA GLU A 112 -30.68 -3.75 2.28
C GLU A 112 -30.03 -4.18 0.96
N TYR A 113 -28.90 -3.56 0.60
CA TYR A 113 -28.16 -3.82 -0.63
C TYR A 113 -26.75 -4.34 -0.33
N GLU A 114 -26.13 -4.98 -1.33
CA GLU A 114 -24.76 -5.45 -1.23
C GLU A 114 -23.81 -4.28 -0.91
N ILE A 115 -23.05 -4.41 0.18
CA ILE A 115 -22.11 -3.37 0.58
C ILE A 115 -20.86 -3.43 -0.31
N GLY A 116 -20.55 -2.30 -0.93
CA GLY A 116 -19.28 -2.17 -1.65
C GLY A 116 -18.10 -2.33 -0.70
N TYR A 117 -17.04 -3.00 -1.15
CA TYR A 117 -15.83 -3.21 -0.35
C TYR A 117 -15.18 -1.91 0.11
N LEU A 118 -15.20 -0.84 -0.70
CA LEU A 118 -14.61 0.44 -0.36
C LEU A 118 -15.68 1.46 0.00
N ASN A 119 -16.06 1.48 1.27
CA ASN A 119 -17.13 2.31 1.80
C ASN A 119 -16.66 3.08 3.06
N PRO A 120 -17.45 4.05 3.57
CA PRO A 120 -17.06 4.88 4.70
C PRO A 120 -16.66 4.11 5.98
N TYR A 121 -17.11 2.86 6.13
CA TYR A 121 -16.87 2.01 7.29
C TYR A 121 -15.70 1.03 7.11
N SER A 122 -15.21 0.85 5.88
CA SER A 122 -14.18 -0.14 5.56
C SER A 122 -12.86 0.47 5.10
N ASN A 123 -12.77 1.79 4.99
CA ASN A 123 -11.58 2.48 4.51
C ASN A 123 -10.31 2.14 5.30
N ASP A 124 -10.39 1.95 6.61
CA ASP A 124 -9.28 1.56 7.46
C ASP A 124 -8.72 0.17 7.12
N LEU A 125 -9.53 -0.70 6.50
CA LEU A 125 -9.11 -2.02 6.00
C LEU A 125 -8.21 -1.91 4.75
N PHE A 126 -8.38 -0.87 3.93
CA PHE A 126 -7.62 -0.65 2.70
C PHE A 126 -6.48 0.35 2.87
N PHE A 127 -6.67 1.36 3.70
CA PHE A 127 -5.72 2.46 3.93
C PHE A 127 -5.15 2.32 5.34
N ASN A 128 -4.15 1.43 5.47
CA ASN A 128 -3.44 1.22 6.73
C ASN A 128 -1.97 0.89 6.47
N VAL A 129 -1.24 0.72 7.58
CA VAL A 129 0.18 0.42 7.55
C VAL A 129 0.46 -0.92 6.88
N TRP A 130 -0.39 -1.93 7.07
CA TRP A 130 -0.21 -3.28 6.51
C TRP A 130 -0.32 -3.30 4.99
N THR A 131 -1.29 -2.58 4.42
CA THR A 131 -1.47 -2.49 2.96
C THR A 131 -0.37 -1.65 2.31
N LEU A 132 0.12 -0.60 2.98
CA LEU A 132 1.31 0.15 2.54
C LEU A 132 2.56 -0.74 2.55
N LEU A 133 2.77 -1.54 3.60
CA LEU A 133 3.89 -2.48 3.68
C LEU A 133 3.80 -3.56 2.59
N ALA A 134 2.60 -4.05 2.28
CA ALA A 134 2.39 -4.99 1.18
C ALA A 134 2.78 -4.35 -0.17
N ALA A 135 2.39 -3.10 -0.42
CA ALA A 135 2.80 -2.37 -1.62
C ALA A 135 4.32 -2.14 -1.68
N LEU A 136 4.96 -1.84 -0.55
CA LEU A 136 6.42 -1.69 -0.47
C LEU A 136 7.16 -3.02 -0.74
N CYS A 137 6.58 -4.17 -0.37
CA CYS A 137 7.14 -5.48 -0.73
C CYS A 137 7.20 -5.65 -2.26
N ILE A 138 6.19 -5.18 -2.99
CA ILE A 138 6.20 -5.20 -4.47
C ILE A 138 7.36 -4.33 -4.98
N SER A 139 7.51 -3.10 -4.49
CA SER A 139 8.62 -2.22 -4.88
C SER A 139 9.99 -2.84 -4.60
N ALA A 140 10.15 -3.52 -3.46
CA ALA A 140 11.38 -4.20 -3.08
C ALA A 140 11.68 -5.44 -3.93
N ILE A 141 10.65 -6.16 -4.38
CA ILE A 141 10.81 -7.28 -5.31
C ILE A 141 11.22 -6.75 -6.69
N LEU A 142 10.55 -5.70 -7.17
CA LEU A 142 10.84 -5.07 -8.46
C LEU A 142 12.28 -4.54 -8.53
N SER A 143 12.81 -3.96 -7.45
CA SER A 143 14.20 -3.47 -7.42
C SER A 143 15.21 -4.57 -7.71
N LEU A 144 15.00 -5.77 -7.14
CA LEU A 144 15.86 -6.94 -7.36
C LEU A 144 15.74 -7.53 -8.77
N TYR A 145 14.61 -7.31 -9.46
CA TYR A 145 14.47 -7.70 -10.87
C TYR A 145 15.22 -6.76 -11.81
N LEU A 146 15.25 -5.45 -11.52
CA LEU A 146 15.99 -4.46 -12.29
C LEU A 146 17.51 -4.66 -12.19
N GLU A 147 18.03 -4.84 -10.97
CA GLU A 147 19.46 -5.08 -10.73
C GLU A 147 19.99 -6.31 -11.50
N GLY A 148 19.19 -7.38 -11.54
CA GLY A 148 19.54 -8.61 -12.26
C GLY A 148 19.70 -8.41 -13.77
N ARG A 149 18.99 -7.43 -14.35
CA ARG A 149 18.98 -7.12 -15.79
C ARG A 149 20.22 -6.32 -16.21
N GLU A 150 20.70 -5.44 -15.35
CA GLU A 150 21.92 -4.67 -15.59
C GLU A 150 23.17 -5.55 -15.56
N LYS A 151 23.27 -6.46 -14.58
CA LYS A 151 24.37 -7.43 -14.48
C LYS A 151 24.45 -8.36 -15.70
N THR A 152 23.32 -8.82 -16.22
CA THR A 152 23.29 -9.68 -17.42
C THR A 152 23.64 -8.93 -18.71
N LYS A 153 23.27 -7.64 -18.83
CA LYS A 153 23.71 -6.81 -19.96
C LYS A 153 25.21 -6.53 -19.91
N SER A 154 25.76 -6.22 -18.74
CA SER A 154 27.21 -5.99 -18.58
C SER A 154 28.05 -7.19 -19.01
N ASN A 155 27.63 -8.42 -18.66
CA ASN A 155 28.35 -9.65 -19.02
C ASN A 155 28.21 -10.08 -20.50
N ARG A 156 27.32 -9.46 -21.28
CA ARG A 156 27.19 -9.74 -22.73
C ARG A 156 28.01 -8.78 -23.60
N ASN A 157 28.52 -7.70 -23.01
CA ASN A 157 29.30 -6.67 -23.69
C ASN A 157 30.81 -6.80 -23.42
N VAL A 158 31.24 -7.92 -22.83
CA VAL A 158 32.64 -8.34 -22.61
C VAL A 158 32.84 -9.64 -23.38
#